data_AF-A0A2H6FA64-F1
#
_entry.id   AF-A0A2H6FA64-F1
#
_cell.length_a   1.000
_cell.length_b   1.000
_cell.length_c   1.000
_cell.angle_alpha   90.00
_cell.angle_beta   90.00
_cell.angle_gamma   90.00
#
_symmetry.space_group_name_H-M   'P 1'
#
loop_
_entity.id
_entity.type
_entity.pdbx_description
1 polymer ?
#
loop_
_entity_poly.entity_id
_entity_poly.type
_entity_poly.pdbx_seq_one_letter_code
_entity_poly.pdbx_strand_id
1 'polypeptide(L)'
;MTTGKQTIWRLVQSCAKKLIDMGNTPFTRSDLIKCVRRKNPRYEENSINPIIQGITDNLRGGAPGAVGKYILHSVGRGLFVLRNGVPRKRAQARATTASNTEQKDELGLLRAIEGEYLTIGKYHFHKICDIRPEQDNSGRILELLPQDRYNNKDNLPLNKYGAGPFCKFKIPNNYNFPDVYALVISGSTKYIGECENLSSRYNMGYGNISPRNCYAGGQETNCRINNLILKVAKSGATISLWFLETEDYKAIEANLRSSETPEWNRV
;
A
#
# COMPACT_ATOMS: atom_id res chain seq x y z
N MET A 1 -21.84 -13.97 -10.98
CA MET A 1 -20.43 -14.32 -11.24
C MET A 1 -19.83 -13.23 -12.11
N THR A 2 -19.16 -12.26 -11.51
CA THR A 2 -18.56 -11.11 -12.20
C THR A 2 -17.06 -11.17 -12.00
N THR A 3 -16.36 -11.71 -12.99
CA THR A 3 -14.90 -11.74 -13.07
C THR A 3 -14.38 -10.29 -13.10
N GLY A 4 -13.81 -9.82 -12.00
CA GLY A 4 -13.10 -8.53 -11.93
C GLY A 4 -12.05 -8.46 -13.04
N LYS A 5 -11.93 -7.29 -13.69
CA LYS A 5 -11.05 -7.05 -14.83
C LYS A 5 -9.58 -7.01 -14.35
N GLN A 6 -9.00 -8.17 -14.06
CA GLN A 6 -7.60 -8.34 -13.71
C GLN A 6 -6.69 -7.52 -14.64
N THR A 7 -5.99 -6.53 -14.08
CA THR A 7 -5.09 -5.64 -14.83
C THR A 7 -3.88 -6.40 -15.37
N ILE A 8 -3.41 -6.02 -16.57
CA ILE A 8 -2.36 -6.75 -17.32
C ILE A 8 -1.08 -6.90 -16.49
N TRP A 9 -0.69 -5.88 -15.71
CA TRP A 9 0.55 -5.93 -14.94
C TRP A 9 0.49 -6.94 -13.78
N ARG A 10 -0.66 -7.09 -13.11
CA ARG A 10 -0.88 -8.12 -12.07
C ARG A 10 -0.82 -9.52 -12.66
N LEU A 11 -1.36 -9.69 -13.88
CA LEU A 11 -1.21 -10.93 -14.64
C LEU A 11 0.26 -11.23 -14.93
N VAL A 12 1.02 -10.23 -15.39
CA VAL A 12 2.46 -10.38 -15.65
C VAL A 12 3.21 -10.75 -14.37
N GLN A 13 2.97 -10.06 -13.25
CA GLN A 13 3.61 -10.37 -11.96
C GLN A 13 3.26 -11.77 -11.45
N SER A 14 1.98 -12.15 -11.50
CA SER A 14 1.52 -13.49 -11.12
C SER A 14 2.13 -14.58 -12.00
N CYS A 15 2.31 -14.30 -13.29
CA CYS A 15 2.98 -15.21 -14.22
C CYS A 15 4.48 -15.32 -13.94
N ALA A 16 5.15 -14.22 -13.62
CA ALA A 16 6.54 -14.23 -13.20
C ALA A 16 6.75 -15.11 -11.94
N LYS A 17 5.90 -14.95 -10.91
CA LYS A 17 5.92 -15.79 -9.70
C LYS A 17 5.74 -17.27 -10.03
N LYS A 18 4.72 -17.59 -10.86
CA LYS A 18 4.47 -18.98 -11.28
C LYS A 18 5.65 -19.61 -12.04
N LEU A 19 6.34 -18.83 -12.88
CA LEU A 19 7.51 -19.33 -13.60
C LEU A 19 8.66 -19.65 -12.64
N ILE A 20 8.85 -18.84 -11.59
CA ILE A 20 9.80 -19.12 -10.50
C ILE A 20 9.42 -20.42 -9.77
N ASP A 21 8.15 -20.58 -9.38
CA ASP A 21 7.67 -21.78 -8.68
C ASP A 21 7.86 -23.06 -9.51
N MET A 22 7.88 -22.94 -10.84
CA MET A 22 8.16 -24.03 -11.78
C MET A 22 9.66 -24.26 -12.04
N GLY A 23 10.56 -23.54 -11.36
CA GLY A 23 12.00 -23.60 -11.56
C GLY A 23 12.50 -22.87 -12.82
N ASN A 24 11.63 -22.15 -13.53
CA ASN A 24 11.95 -21.46 -14.78
C ASN A 24 12.43 -20.03 -14.49
N THR A 25 13.63 -19.90 -13.93
CA THR A 25 14.28 -18.60 -13.66
C THR A 25 15.72 -18.62 -14.18
N PRO A 26 16.15 -17.64 -14.99
CA PRO A 26 15.36 -16.53 -15.54
C PRO A 26 14.36 -17.01 -16.60
N PHE A 27 13.29 -16.26 -16.82
CA PHE A 27 12.25 -16.57 -17.80
C PHE A 27 12.27 -15.59 -18.98
N THR A 28 11.81 -16.04 -20.14
CA THR A 28 11.75 -15.18 -21.34
C THR A 28 10.52 -14.29 -21.32
N ARG A 29 10.57 -13.25 -22.16
CA ARG A 29 9.38 -12.45 -22.49
C ARG A 29 8.22 -13.30 -23.03
N SER A 30 8.55 -14.30 -23.86
CA SER A 30 7.55 -15.21 -24.44
C SER A 30 6.86 -16.04 -23.36
N ASP A 31 7.59 -16.46 -22.32
CA ASP A 31 7.01 -17.23 -21.21
C ASP A 31 5.99 -16.40 -20.42
N LEU A 32 6.30 -15.11 -20.18
CA LEU A 32 5.35 -14.18 -19.58
C LEU A 32 4.11 -13.98 -20.46
N ILE A 33 4.29 -13.70 -21.75
CA ILE A 33 3.17 -13.49 -22.68
C ILE A 33 2.30 -14.74 -22.78
N LYS A 34 2.89 -15.92 -22.96
CA LYS A 34 2.18 -17.21 -23.01
C LYS A 34 1.41 -17.45 -21.72
N CYS A 35 2.03 -17.20 -20.57
CA CYS A 35 1.35 -17.36 -19.28
C CYS A 35 0.18 -16.38 -19.12
N VAL A 36 0.37 -15.10 -19.47
CA VAL A 36 -0.68 -14.07 -19.38
C VAL A 36 -1.85 -14.41 -20.30
N ARG A 37 -1.58 -14.78 -21.57
CA ARG A 37 -2.62 -15.18 -22.54
C ARG A 37 -3.35 -16.45 -22.11
N ARG A 38 -2.64 -17.43 -21.54
CA ARG A 38 -3.29 -18.64 -20.97
C ARG A 38 -4.24 -18.30 -19.83
N LYS A 39 -3.88 -17.34 -18.97
CA LYS A 39 -4.74 -16.90 -17.86
C LYS A 39 -5.87 -15.98 -18.32
N ASN A 40 -5.63 -15.17 -19.34
CA ASN A 40 -6.62 -14.24 -19.88
C ASN A 40 -6.41 -14.03 -21.40
N PRO A 41 -7.11 -14.80 -22.24
CA PRO A 41 -6.91 -14.77 -23.70
C PRO A 41 -7.25 -13.44 -24.36
N ARG A 42 -7.99 -12.55 -23.69
CA ARG A 42 -8.38 -11.23 -24.23
C ARG A 42 -7.22 -10.27 -24.44
N TYR A 43 -6.05 -10.57 -23.86
CA TYR A 43 -4.89 -9.70 -23.92
C TYR A 43 -3.95 -10.13 -25.03
N GLU A 44 -3.80 -9.26 -26.02
CA GLU A 44 -2.87 -9.47 -27.11
C GLU A 44 -1.45 -9.05 -26.74
N GLU A 45 -0.48 -9.62 -27.46
CA GLU A 45 0.94 -9.38 -27.22
C GLU A 45 1.31 -7.88 -27.25
N ASN A 46 0.71 -7.11 -28.16
CA ASN A 46 0.89 -5.67 -28.28
C ASN A 46 0.44 -4.88 -27.02
N SER A 47 -0.43 -5.46 -26.20
CA SER A 47 -0.94 -4.87 -24.97
C SER A 47 -0.12 -5.32 -23.74
N ILE A 48 0.43 -6.53 -23.78
CA ILE A 48 1.26 -7.10 -22.72
C ILE A 48 2.67 -6.53 -22.76
N ASN A 49 3.22 -6.33 -23.96
CA ASN A 49 4.59 -5.89 -24.17
C ASN A 49 4.93 -4.54 -23.49
N PRO A 50 4.14 -3.46 -23.68
CA PRO A 50 4.37 -2.19 -23.01
C PRO A 50 4.31 -2.29 -21.48
N ILE A 51 3.56 -3.26 -20.95
CA ILE A 51 3.41 -3.47 -19.51
C ILE A 51 4.63 -4.17 -18.93
N ILE A 52 5.10 -5.27 -19.56
CA ILE A 52 6.37 -5.92 -19.17
C ILE A 52 7.49 -4.87 -19.14
N GLN A 53 7.57 -4.02 -20.17
CA GLN A 53 8.56 -2.95 -20.25
C GLN A 53 8.39 -1.90 -19.14
N GLY A 54 7.15 -1.50 -18.86
CA GLY A 54 6.83 -0.50 -17.84
C GLY A 54 7.10 -0.94 -16.41
N ILE A 55 7.08 -2.25 -16.13
CA ILE A 55 7.37 -2.80 -14.79
C ILE A 55 8.80 -3.30 -14.61
N THR A 56 9.63 -3.24 -15.65
CA THR A 56 11.04 -3.67 -15.62
C THR A 56 11.96 -2.50 -15.29
N ASP A 57 12.82 -2.66 -14.27
CA ASP A 57 13.62 -1.57 -13.70
C ASP A 57 14.66 -0.94 -14.65
N ASN A 58 15.30 -1.77 -15.47
CA ASN A 58 16.42 -1.39 -16.33
C ASN A 58 16.07 -1.26 -17.82
N LEU A 59 14.78 -1.31 -18.18
CA LEU A 59 14.32 -1.04 -19.54
C LEU A 59 13.82 0.41 -19.67
N ARG A 60 14.07 1.04 -20.83
CA ARG A 60 13.50 2.36 -21.20
C ARG A 60 12.14 2.17 -21.89
N GLY A 61 11.23 3.14 -21.82
CA GLY A 61 9.85 3.03 -22.36
C GLY A 61 8.86 2.35 -21.40
N GLY A 62 7.61 2.13 -21.85
CA GLY A 62 6.52 1.47 -21.12
C GLY A 62 5.16 2.17 -21.27
N ALA A 63 4.05 1.46 -21.01
CA ALA A 63 2.70 2.04 -21.06
C ALA A 63 2.38 2.87 -19.79
N PRO A 64 1.54 3.94 -19.89
CA PRO A 64 1.12 4.80 -18.76
C PRO A 64 0.37 4.12 -17.61
N GLY A 65 0.13 2.81 -17.67
CA GLY A 65 -0.59 2.02 -16.66
C GLY A 65 0.27 1.00 -15.90
N ALA A 66 1.60 1.03 -16.07
CA ALA A 66 2.51 0.18 -15.33
C ALA A 66 2.83 0.77 -13.95
N VAL A 67 2.82 -0.07 -12.92
CA VAL A 67 2.91 0.25 -11.47
C VAL A 67 4.26 0.82 -11.02
N GLY A 68 5.13 1.16 -11.98
CA GLY A 68 6.50 1.59 -11.75
C GLY A 68 7.49 0.46 -12.00
N LYS A 69 8.74 0.86 -12.16
CA LYS A 69 9.85 0.06 -12.68
C LYS A 69 10.59 -0.69 -11.57
N TYR A 70 9.93 -1.66 -10.94
CA TYR A 70 10.51 -2.39 -9.80
C TYR A 70 10.03 -3.83 -9.64
N ILE A 71 9.23 -4.37 -10.56
CA ILE A 71 8.69 -5.74 -10.45
C ILE A 71 9.61 -6.73 -11.15
N LEU A 72 10.13 -6.36 -12.31
CA LEU A 72 11.03 -7.20 -13.11
C LEU A 72 12.41 -6.54 -13.22
N HIS A 73 13.42 -7.36 -13.43
CA HIS A 73 14.75 -6.94 -13.87
C HIS A 73 15.11 -7.74 -15.13
N SER A 74 15.56 -7.07 -16.19
CA SER A 74 16.06 -7.74 -17.38
C SER A 74 17.51 -8.17 -17.14
N VAL A 75 17.84 -9.44 -17.31
CA VAL A 75 19.21 -9.98 -17.17
C VAL A 75 19.93 -10.10 -18.52
N GLY A 76 19.36 -9.53 -19.60
CA GLY A 76 19.92 -9.54 -20.95
C GLY A 76 19.29 -10.61 -21.85
N ARG A 77 19.49 -10.46 -23.18
CA ARG A 77 18.99 -11.40 -24.23
C ARG A 77 17.49 -11.76 -24.14
N GLY A 78 16.66 -10.84 -23.63
CA GLY A 78 15.20 -11.05 -23.50
C GLY A 78 14.78 -11.91 -22.29
N LEU A 79 15.68 -12.11 -21.34
CA LEU A 79 15.44 -12.83 -20.09
C LEU A 79 15.16 -11.89 -18.92
N PHE A 80 14.31 -12.33 -18.00
CA PHE A 80 13.78 -11.55 -16.89
C PHE A 80 13.83 -12.35 -15.58
N VAL A 81 13.96 -11.63 -14.47
CA VAL A 81 13.81 -12.14 -13.11
C VAL A 81 12.87 -11.23 -12.31
N LEU A 82 12.25 -11.75 -11.25
CA LEU A 82 11.46 -10.94 -10.33
C LEU A 82 12.41 -10.13 -9.42
N ARG A 83 12.13 -8.84 -9.24
CA ARG A 83 12.81 -8.00 -8.26
C ARG A 83 12.13 -8.16 -6.90
N ASN A 84 12.91 -8.52 -5.88
CA ASN A 84 12.46 -8.43 -4.49
C ASN A 84 12.23 -6.95 -4.19
N GLY A 85 10.97 -6.57 -3.99
CA GLY A 85 10.52 -5.18 -3.99
C GLY A 85 11.08 -4.36 -2.83
N VAL A 86 12.24 -3.72 -3.04
CA VAL A 86 12.70 -2.56 -2.27
C VAL A 86 13.51 -1.64 -3.19
N PRO A 87 13.27 -0.33 -3.23
CA PRO A 87 14.17 0.62 -3.87
C PRO A 87 15.48 0.73 -3.05
N ARG A 88 16.57 0.12 -3.53
CA ARG A 88 17.92 0.44 -3.02
C ARG A 88 18.26 1.86 -3.48
N LYS A 89 18.44 2.77 -2.52
CA LYS A 89 19.12 4.07 -2.73
C LYS A 89 20.42 3.80 -3.48
N ARG A 90 20.70 4.58 -4.55
CA ARG A 90 22.01 4.66 -5.17
C ARG A 90 23.03 5.07 -4.10
N ALA A 91 23.86 4.14 -3.65
CA ALA A 91 25.12 4.46 -3.00
C ALA A 91 26.20 4.47 -4.09
N GLN A 92 26.74 5.65 -4.36
CA GLN A 92 28.07 5.78 -4.92
C GLN A 92 29.07 5.39 -3.83
N ALA A 93 29.98 4.46 -4.11
CA ALA A 93 31.40 4.55 -3.79
C ALA A 93 32.14 3.28 -4.24
N ARG A 94 33.42 3.48 -4.52
CA ARG A 94 34.39 2.59 -5.17
C ARG A 94 34.75 1.34 -4.35
N ALA A 95 35.38 0.41 -5.08
CA ALA A 95 35.91 -0.89 -4.68
C ALA A 95 36.77 -0.93 -3.40
N THR A 96 36.71 -2.04 -2.66
CA THR A 96 37.86 -2.93 -2.36
C THR A 96 37.45 -4.19 -1.56
N THR A 97 37.90 -5.36 -2.06
CA THR A 97 38.40 -6.58 -1.37
C THR A 97 37.52 -7.43 -0.42
N ALA A 98 37.10 -8.59 -0.97
CA ALA A 98 37.17 -10.00 -0.49
C ALA A 98 36.74 -10.46 0.94
N SER A 99 35.71 -11.32 0.91
CA SER A 99 35.66 -12.72 1.41
C SER A 99 35.11 -13.05 2.82
N ASN A 100 34.23 -14.07 2.80
CA ASN A 100 33.99 -15.11 3.80
C ASN A 100 33.14 -14.81 5.04
N THR A 101 31.88 -14.36 4.87
CA THR A 101 30.88 -14.46 5.97
C THR A 101 29.44 -14.76 5.52
N GLU A 102 29.19 -15.04 4.24
CA GLU A 102 27.84 -14.94 3.65
C GLU A 102 26.88 -16.11 3.95
N GLN A 103 27.32 -17.25 4.50
CA GLN A 103 26.44 -18.42 4.61
C GLN A 103 25.53 -18.45 5.85
N LYS A 104 25.79 -17.67 6.91
CA LYS A 104 24.89 -17.60 8.09
C LYS A 104 23.81 -16.52 7.97
N ASP A 105 23.99 -15.57 7.06
CA ASP A 105 23.09 -14.42 6.90
C ASP A 105 21.93 -14.74 5.94
N GLU A 106 22.11 -15.63 4.96
CA GLU A 106 21.07 -16.01 3.99
C GLU A 106 19.85 -16.67 4.63
N LEU A 107 20.03 -17.50 5.66
CA LEU A 107 18.91 -18.16 6.35
C LEU A 107 18.15 -17.20 7.28
N GLY A 108 18.84 -16.18 7.82
CA GLY A 108 18.22 -15.05 8.53
C GLY A 108 17.50 -14.10 7.58
N LEU A 109 18.04 -13.90 6.37
CA LEU A 109 17.45 -13.10 5.32
C LEU A 109 16.21 -13.78 4.72
N LEU A 110 16.22 -15.10 4.52
CA LEU A 110 15.06 -15.89 4.08
C LEU A 110 13.89 -15.80 5.07
N ARG A 111 14.15 -15.74 6.39
CA ARG A 111 13.12 -15.49 7.41
C ARG A 111 12.63 -14.04 7.44
N ALA A 112 13.44 -13.09 6.99
CA ALA A 112 13.06 -11.68 6.88
C ALA A 112 12.28 -11.35 5.59
N ILE A 113 12.06 -12.34 4.70
CA ILE A 113 11.41 -12.17 3.39
C ILE A 113 9.91 -12.55 3.41
N GLU A 114 9.38 -13.06 4.53
CA GLU A 114 7.93 -13.18 4.71
C GLU A 114 7.35 -11.83 5.09
N GLY A 115 6.59 -11.20 4.18
CA GLY A 115 5.75 -10.06 4.55
C GLY A 115 4.82 -10.45 5.69
N GLU A 116 4.59 -9.56 6.65
CA GLU A 116 3.63 -9.84 7.72
C GLU A 116 2.22 -9.92 7.11
N TYR A 117 1.53 -11.05 7.34
CA TYR A 117 0.15 -11.28 6.91
C TYR A 117 -0.79 -11.41 8.11
N LEU A 118 -2.01 -10.92 7.93
CA LEU A 118 -3.10 -11.02 8.90
C LEU A 118 -4.35 -11.49 8.18
N THR A 119 -5.02 -12.48 8.75
CA THR A 119 -6.33 -12.93 8.26
C THR A 119 -7.41 -12.13 8.96
N ILE A 120 -8.28 -11.49 8.18
CA ILE A 120 -9.47 -10.78 8.66
C ILE A 120 -10.67 -11.39 7.90
N GLY A 121 -11.61 -11.99 8.64
CA GLY A 121 -12.60 -12.88 8.06
C GLY A 121 -11.95 -14.01 7.25
N LYS A 122 -12.26 -14.10 5.95
CA LYS A 122 -11.65 -15.06 5.01
C LYS A 122 -10.52 -14.48 4.15
N TYR A 123 -10.17 -13.22 4.36
CA TYR A 123 -9.25 -12.48 3.49
C TYR A 123 -7.88 -12.32 4.14
N HIS A 124 -6.84 -12.32 3.31
CA HIS A 124 -5.46 -12.20 3.75
C HIS A 124 -4.95 -10.80 3.45
N PHE A 125 -4.71 -10.02 4.49
CA PHE A 125 -4.15 -8.69 4.41
C PHE A 125 -2.64 -8.77 4.59
N HIS A 126 -1.90 -7.91 3.90
CA HIS A 126 -0.48 -7.70 4.16
C HIS A 126 -0.28 -6.40 4.92
N LYS A 127 0.70 -6.39 5.82
CA LYS A 127 1.06 -5.18 6.56
C LYS A 127 1.73 -4.19 5.63
N ILE A 128 1.33 -2.93 5.75
CA ILE A 128 1.96 -1.80 5.06
C ILE A 128 3.05 -1.19 5.95
N CYS A 129 2.64 -0.72 7.12
CA CYS A 129 3.52 -0.07 8.07
C CYS A 129 2.82 0.07 9.43
N ASP A 130 3.62 0.39 10.44
CA ASP A 130 3.09 0.99 11.67
C ASP A 130 2.90 2.49 11.45
N ILE A 131 1.74 3.02 11.85
CA ILE A 131 1.44 4.44 11.79
C ILE A 131 2.09 5.11 13.00
N ARG A 132 2.93 6.12 12.73
CA ARG A 132 3.62 6.91 13.74
C ARG A 132 3.36 8.40 13.51
N PRO A 133 2.67 9.08 14.42
CA PRO A 133 2.56 10.54 14.41
C PRO A 133 3.92 11.24 14.43
N GLU A 134 4.00 12.40 13.78
CA GLU A 134 5.12 13.33 13.89
C GLU A 134 5.29 13.77 15.36
N GLN A 135 6.54 13.81 15.83
CA GLN A 135 6.92 14.16 17.20
C GLN A 135 7.82 15.39 17.20
N ASP A 136 7.82 16.14 18.31
CA ASP A 136 8.80 17.20 18.56
C ASP A 136 10.17 16.61 18.95
N ASN A 137 11.17 17.48 19.14
CA ASN A 137 12.52 17.08 19.53
C ASN A 137 12.60 16.39 20.92
N SER A 138 11.55 16.50 21.73
CA SER A 138 11.43 15.82 23.03
C SER A 138 10.71 14.46 22.93
N GLY A 139 10.31 14.04 21.73
CA GLY A 139 9.57 12.79 21.50
C GLY A 139 8.08 12.89 21.80
N ARG A 140 7.55 14.08 22.10
CA ARG A 140 6.10 14.27 22.31
C ARG A 140 5.39 14.39 20.98
N ILE A 141 4.24 13.74 20.85
CA ILE A 141 3.43 13.81 19.62
C ILE A 141 2.96 15.25 19.38
N LEU A 142 3.13 15.72 18.15
CA LEU A 142 2.65 17.04 17.73
C LEU A 142 1.13 17.05 17.58
N GLU A 143 0.48 17.92 18.34
CA GLU A 143 -0.96 18.17 18.29
C GLU A 143 -1.24 19.44 17.47
N LEU A 144 -2.22 19.37 16.57
CA LEU A 144 -2.53 20.39 15.58
C LEU A 144 -4.00 20.81 15.68
N LEU A 145 -4.20 22.12 15.54
CA LEU A 145 -5.51 22.78 15.46
C LEU A 145 -5.59 23.54 14.13
N PRO A 146 -5.93 22.86 13.01
CA PRO A 146 -5.85 23.43 11.68
C PRO A 146 -7.03 24.36 11.33
N GLN A 147 -8.06 24.45 12.18
CA GLN A 147 -9.35 25.09 11.89
C GLN A 147 -9.16 26.54 11.45
N ASP A 148 -8.36 27.31 12.20
CA ASP A 148 -8.15 28.75 12.00
C ASP A 148 -7.48 29.10 10.67
N ARG A 149 -6.87 28.11 9.99
CA ARG A 149 -6.29 28.30 8.64
C ARG A 149 -7.35 28.30 7.53
N TYR A 150 -8.59 27.97 7.84
CA TYR A 150 -9.69 28.02 6.87
C TYR A 150 -10.30 29.42 6.82
N ASN A 151 -10.37 30.02 5.64
CA ASN A 151 -11.10 31.27 5.44
C ASN A 151 -12.62 31.01 5.43
N ASN A 152 -13.23 30.94 6.61
CA ASN A 152 -14.63 30.59 6.82
C ASN A 152 -15.57 31.78 6.60
N LYS A 153 -15.68 32.24 5.35
CA LYS A 153 -16.51 33.41 4.99
C LYS A 153 -18.00 33.24 5.35
N ASP A 154 -18.48 32.01 5.33
CA ASP A 154 -19.88 31.67 5.59
C ASP A 154 -20.17 31.40 7.08
N ASN A 155 -19.21 31.63 7.97
CA ASN A 155 -19.33 31.37 9.42
C ASN A 155 -19.86 29.97 9.76
N LEU A 156 -19.43 28.96 8.99
CA LEU A 156 -19.83 27.58 9.22
C LEU A 156 -19.42 27.15 10.63
N PRO A 157 -20.28 26.43 11.38
CA PRO A 157 -19.87 25.84 12.64
C PRO A 157 -18.89 24.69 12.41
N LEU A 158 -18.12 24.34 13.45
CA LEU A 158 -17.35 23.09 13.44
C LEU A 158 -18.28 21.89 13.36
N ASN A 159 -17.86 20.84 12.64
CA ASN A 159 -18.56 19.57 12.71
C ASN A 159 -18.22 18.82 14.01
N LYS A 160 -18.90 17.69 14.25
CA LYS A 160 -18.81 16.92 15.50
C LYS A 160 -17.38 16.53 15.90
N TYR A 161 -16.46 16.39 14.95
CA TYR A 161 -15.07 15.99 15.20
C TYR A 161 -14.07 17.09 14.84
N GLY A 162 -14.58 18.27 14.46
CA GLY A 162 -13.81 19.37 13.92
C GLY A 162 -12.97 20.13 14.94
N ALA A 163 -13.24 19.97 16.24
CA ALA A 163 -12.50 20.67 17.30
C ALA A 163 -11.05 20.18 17.48
N GLY A 164 -10.72 18.98 16.98
CA GLY A 164 -9.41 18.35 17.21
C GLY A 164 -9.21 17.98 18.70
N PRO A 165 -7.95 17.96 19.20
CA PRO A 165 -6.70 18.16 18.46
C PRO A 165 -6.40 17.00 17.50
N PHE A 166 -5.67 17.28 16.42
CA PHE A 166 -5.27 16.28 15.42
C PHE A 166 -3.78 15.97 15.47
N CYS A 167 -3.37 14.82 14.94
CA CYS A 167 -1.97 14.51 14.68
C CYS A 167 -1.65 14.63 13.20
N LYS A 168 -0.36 14.54 12.85
CA LYS A 168 0.10 14.40 11.47
C LYS A 168 0.95 13.14 11.35
N PHE A 169 0.76 12.38 10.28
CA PHE A 169 1.56 11.18 10.00
C PHE A 169 1.57 10.91 8.49
N LYS A 170 2.43 9.98 8.05
CA LYS A 170 2.49 9.54 6.67
C LYS A 170 2.67 8.04 6.56
N ILE A 171 2.13 7.48 5.49
CA ILE A 171 2.42 6.13 5.00
C ILE A 171 3.25 6.21 3.72
N PRO A 172 3.87 5.11 3.24
CA PRO A 172 4.54 5.09 1.94
C PRO A 172 3.61 5.52 0.78
N ASN A 173 4.16 6.23 -0.21
CA ASN A 173 3.39 6.85 -1.32
C ASN A 173 3.18 5.95 -2.55
N ASN A 174 3.54 4.67 -2.46
CA ASN A 174 3.54 3.73 -3.59
C ASN A 174 2.28 2.86 -3.65
N TYR A 175 1.25 3.15 -2.86
CA TYR A 175 -0.03 2.42 -2.83
C TYR A 175 -1.12 3.24 -3.51
N ASN A 176 -1.23 3.09 -4.83
CA ASN A 176 -2.08 3.92 -5.70
C ASN A 176 -3.20 3.12 -6.38
N PHE A 177 -3.72 2.09 -5.71
CA PHE A 177 -4.72 1.17 -6.25
C PHE A 177 -6.01 1.19 -5.43
N PRO A 178 -7.17 0.86 -6.05
CA PRO A 178 -8.45 0.75 -5.35
C PRO A 178 -8.51 -0.51 -4.53
N ASP A 179 -8.82 -0.40 -3.23
CA ASP A 179 -8.52 -1.45 -2.24
C ASP A 179 -9.27 -1.34 -0.91
N VAL A 180 -9.15 -2.40 -0.11
CA VAL A 180 -9.62 -2.46 1.29
C VAL A 180 -8.43 -2.40 2.23
N TYR A 181 -8.54 -1.61 3.29
CA TYR A 181 -7.53 -1.50 4.32
C TYR A 181 -8.13 -1.68 5.72
N ALA A 182 -7.28 -2.05 6.67
CA ALA A 182 -7.64 -2.18 8.06
C ALA A 182 -6.65 -1.44 8.98
N LEU A 183 -7.16 -0.77 10.00
CA LEU A 183 -6.38 -0.30 11.14
C LEU A 183 -6.47 -1.33 12.25
N VAL A 184 -5.32 -1.84 12.66
CA VAL A 184 -5.19 -2.84 13.70
C VAL A 184 -4.43 -2.23 14.87
N ILE A 185 -5.08 -2.23 16.03
CA ILE A 185 -4.57 -1.64 17.26
C ILE A 185 -4.22 -2.76 18.23
N SER A 186 -2.94 -2.90 18.56
CA SER A 186 -2.44 -3.98 19.44
C SER A 186 -2.99 -5.38 19.05
N GLY A 187 -3.02 -5.67 17.75
CA GLY A 187 -3.50 -6.95 17.20
C GLY A 187 -5.02 -7.04 16.95
N SER A 188 -5.83 -6.08 17.40
CA SER A 188 -7.28 -6.07 17.18
C SER A 188 -7.67 -5.17 16.00
N THR A 189 -8.42 -5.70 15.03
CA THR A 189 -8.98 -4.91 13.91
C THR A 189 -10.01 -3.92 14.42
N LYS A 190 -9.69 -2.63 14.38
CA LYS A 190 -10.57 -1.56 14.87
C LYS A 190 -11.32 -0.83 13.78
N TYR A 191 -10.73 -0.72 12.59
CA TYR A 191 -11.36 -0.02 11.46
C TYR A 191 -11.09 -0.78 10.17
N ILE A 192 -12.10 -0.82 9.31
CA ILE A 192 -12.00 -1.32 7.94
C ILE A 192 -12.54 -0.23 7.02
N GLY A 193 -11.82 0.07 5.96
CA GLY A 193 -12.28 1.06 4.99
C GLY A 193 -11.83 0.71 3.60
N GLU A 194 -12.39 1.44 2.64
CA GLU A 194 -12.00 1.35 1.24
C GLU A 194 -11.44 2.68 0.72
N CYS A 195 -10.71 2.59 -0.38
CA CYS A 195 -10.26 3.75 -1.12
C CYS A 195 -9.91 3.38 -2.55
N GLU A 196 -9.99 4.33 -3.48
CA GLU A 196 -9.41 4.20 -4.83
C GLU A 196 -7.88 4.35 -4.86
N ASN A 197 -7.33 5.02 -3.85
CA ASN A 197 -5.90 5.27 -3.72
C ASN A 197 -5.56 5.42 -2.22
N LEU A 198 -4.85 4.42 -1.68
CA LEU A 198 -4.48 4.38 -0.26
C LEU A 198 -3.57 5.53 0.15
N SER A 199 -2.57 5.84 -0.69
CA SER A 199 -1.59 6.90 -0.42
C SER A 199 -2.30 8.25 -0.26
N SER A 200 -3.22 8.57 -1.17
CA SER A 200 -4.05 9.78 -1.07
C SER A 200 -5.00 9.74 0.12
N ARG A 201 -5.67 8.61 0.38
CA ARG A 201 -6.62 8.48 1.51
C ARG A 201 -5.95 8.75 2.85
N TYR A 202 -4.74 8.25 3.04
CA TYR A 202 -3.98 8.44 4.26
C TYR A 202 -3.22 9.76 4.25
N ASN A 203 -2.35 10.03 3.28
CA ASN A 203 -1.45 11.18 3.36
C ASN A 203 -2.12 12.54 3.09
N MET A 204 -3.24 12.56 2.37
CA MET A 204 -4.03 13.78 2.10
C MET A 204 -5.35 13.81 2.89
N GLY A 205 -5.76 12.68 3.47
CA GLY A 205 -6.94 12.56 4.33
C GLY A 205 -6.55 12.40 5.78
N TYR A 206 -6.47 11.16 6.25
CA TYR A 206 -6.35 10.84 7.68
C TYR A 206 -5.07 11.38 8.34
N GLY A 207 -3.94 11.39 7.64
CA GLY A 207 -2.64 11.80 8.14
C GLY A 207 -2.37 13.29 8.07
N ASN A 208 -3.25 14.08 7.44
CA ASN A 208 -3.08 15.53 7.32
C ASN A 208 -4.46 16.21 7.21
N ILE A 209 -5.04 16.57 8.35
CA ILE A 209 -6.38 17.17 8.38
C ILE A 209 -6.37 18.56 7.75
N SER A 210 -7.09 18.68 6.64
CA SER A 210 -7.32 19.98 6.01
C SER A 210 -8.23 20.86 6.88
N PRO A 211 -7.98 22.18 6.94
CA PRO A 211 -8.81 23.10 7.72
C PRO A 211 -10.30 23.01 7.38
N ARG A 212 -10.65 22.89 6.07
CA ARG A 212 -12.03 22.74 5.59
C ARG A 212 -12.75 21.53 6.19
N ASN A 213 -12.04 20.42 6.41
CA ASN A 213 -12.64 19.20 6.96
C ASN A 213 -13.15 19.37 8.40
N CYS A 214 -12.75 20.42 9.11
CA CYS A 214 -13.16 20.67 10.49
C CYS A 214 -14.56 21.32 10.59
N TYR A 215 -15.07 21.91 9.51
CA TYR A 215 -16.34 22.63 9.51
C TYR A 215 -17.49 21.79 8.96
N ALA A 216 -18.73 22.22 9.21
CA ALA A 216 -19.94 21.62 8.65
C ALA A 216 -19.84 21.47 7.12
N GLY A 217 -20.31 20.36 6.58
CA GLY A 217 -20.14 19.99 5.16
C GLY A 217 -18.72 19.55 4.76
N GLY A 218 -17.78 19.48 5.71
CA GLY A 218 -16.45 18.90 5.51
C GLY A 218 -16.42 17.37 5.68
N GLN A 219 -15.26 16.75 5.52
CA GLN A 219 -15.11 15.30 5.68
C GLN A 219 -14.90 14.88 7.15
N GLU A 220 -16.00 14.69 7.88
CA GLU A 220 -15.98 14.31 9.30
C GLU A 220 -15.18 13.03 9.59
N THR A 221 -15.23 12.05 8.68
CA THR A 221 -14.53 10.77 8.84
C THR A 221 -13.03 11.00 8.96
N ASN A 222 -12.46 11.96 8.24
CA ASN A 222 -11.03 12.23 8.32
C ASN A 222 -10.66 12.75 9.72
N CYS A 223 -11.40 13.74 10.19
CA CYS A 223 -11.22 14.31 11.53
C CYS A 223 -11.36 13.23 12.61
N ARG A 224 -12.40 12.39 12.53
CA ARG A 224 -12.64 11.32 13.50
C ARG A 224 -11.53 10.27 13.52
N ILE A 225 -11.15 9.73 12.36
CA ILE A 225 -10.13 8.67 12.29
C ILE A 225 -8.77 9.21 12.77
N ASN A 226 -8.41 10.44 12.40
CA ASN A 226 -7.20 11.06 12.91
C ASN A 226 -7.23 11.26 14.44
N ASN A 227 -8.33 11.79 14.99
CA ASN A 227 -8.50 11.95 16.44
C ASN A 227 -8.34 10.61 17.18
N LEU A 228 -8.90 9.52 16.64
CA LEU A 228 -8.77 8.18 17.21
C LEU A 228 -7.32 7.67 17.15
N ILE A 229 -6.63 7.88 16.03
CA ILE A 229 -5.20 7.55 15.89
C ILE A 229 -4.35 8.32 16.92
N LEU A 230 -4.59 9.63 17.09
CA LEU A 230 -3.88 10.43 18.09
C LEU A 230 -4.08 9.87 19.51
N LYS A 231 -5.32 9.55 19.89
CA LYS A 231 -5.63 9.01 21.22
C LYS A 231 -4.89 7.71 21.50
N VAL A 232 -4.90 6.78 20.55
CA VAL A 232 -4.20 5.50 20.68
C VAL A 232 -2.68 5.70 20.70
N ALA A 233 -2.15 6.58 19.87
CA ALA A 233 -0.71 6.86 19.86
C ALA A 233 -0.25 7.48 21.19
N LYS A 234 -1.05 8.36 21.81
CA LYS A 234 -0.77 8.92 23.14
C LYS A 234 -0.83 7.89 24.26
N SER A 235 -1.60 6.80 24.10
CA SER A 235 -1.58 5.68 25.05
C SER A 235 -0.40 4.73 24.85
N GLY A 236 0.47 4.97 23.87
CA GLY A 236 1.62 4.13 23.55
C GLY A 236 1.28 2.82 22.82
N ALA A 237 0.03 2.62 22.42
CA ALA A 237 -0.40 1.40 21.74
C ALA A 237 0.05 1.40 20.27
N THR A 238 0.40 0.20 19.76
CA THR A 238 0.82 0.04 18.36
C THR A 238 -0.37 0.17 17.42
N ILE A 239 -0.19 0.97 16.37
CA ILE A 239 -1.16 1.19 15.30
C ILE A 239 -0.53 0.66 14.01
N SER A 240 -1.15 -0.35 13.40
CA SER A 240 -0.64 -0.94 12.16
C SER A 240 -1.69 -0.83 11.05
N LEU A 241 -1.22 -0.51 9.84
CA LEU A 241 -2.02 -0.43 8.64
C LEU A 241 -1.83 -1.69 7.82
N TRP A 242 -2.95 -2.34 7.51
CA TRP A 242 -3.01 -3.58 6.75
C TRP A 242 -3.81 -3.36 5.47
N PHE A 243 -3.47 -4.09 4.42
CA PHE A 243 -3.98 -3.83 3.08
C PHE A 243 -4.32 -5.11 2.33
N LEU A 244 -5.43 -5.07 1.61
CA LEU A 244 -5.90 -6.13 0.72
C LEU A 244 -6.08 -5.54 -0.67
N GLU A 245 -5.27 -6.03 -1.61
CA GLU A 245 -5.35 -5.57 -2.99
C GLU A 245 -6.51 -6.25 -3.76
N THR A 246 -7.58 -5.55 -4.12
CA THR A 246 -8.81 -6.08 -4.72
C THR A 246 -9.63 -5.05 -5.51
N GLU A 247 -10.14 -5.46 -6.68
CA GLU A 247 -11.09 -4.65 -7.47
C GLU A 247 -12.52 -4.68 -6.93
N ASP A 248 -12.84 -5.63 -6.04
CA ASP A 248 -14.16 -5.77 -5.41
C ASP A 248 -14.19 -5.13 -4.01
N TYR A 249 -13.43 -4.05 -3.84
CA TYR A 249 -13.18 -3.43 -2.54
C TYR A 249 -14.47 -2.99 -1.83
N LYS A 250 -15.50 -2.56 -2.58
CA LYS A 250 -16.79 -2.16 -2.01
C LYS A 250 -17.54 -3.34 -1.39
N ALA A 251 -17.64 -4.46 -2.11
CA ALA A 251 -18.36 -5.62 -1.59
C ALA A 251 -17.60 -6.28 -0.43
N ILE A 252 -16.28 -6.32 -0.52
CA ILE A 252 -15.42 -6.88 0.52
C ILE A 252 -15.46 -6.01 1.79
N GLU A 253 -15.35 -4.68 1.67
CA GLU A 253 -15.48 -3.77 2.83
C GLU A 253 -16.83 -3.94 3.51
N ALA A 254 -17.92 -3.99 2.73
CA ALA A 254 -19.26 -4.17 3.28
C ALA A 254 -19.41 -5.52 4.00
N ASN A 255 -18.90 -6.60 3.41
CA ASN A 255 -18.91 -7.93 4.02
C ASN A 255 -18.11 -7.96 5.34
N LEU A 256 -16.90 -7.43 5.32
CA LEU A 256 -16.02 -7.37 6.48
C LEU A 256 -16.57 -6.49 7.61
N ARG A 257 -17.19 -5.35 7.28
CA ARG A 257 -17.82 -4.51 8.30
C ARG A 257 -18.99 -5.21 8.98
N SER A 258 -19.72 -6.03 8.23
CA SER A 258 -20.83 -6.82 8.76
C SER A 258 -20.33 -8.01 9.59
N SER A 259 -19.32 -8.74 9.13
CA SER A 259 -18.82 -9.94 9.82
C SER A 259 -17.93 -9.64 11.03
N GLU A 260 -17.07 -8.63 10.93
CA GLU A 260 -16.08 -8.32 11.97
C GLU A 260 -16.56 -7.25 12.96
N THR A 261 -17.59 -6.48 12.60
CA THR A 261 -18.14 -5.37 13.40
C THR A 261 -17.07 -4.44 14.01
N PRO A 262 -16.15 -3.85 13.22
CA PRO A 262 -15.03 -3.11 13.79
C PRO A 262 -15.50 -1.87 14.55
N GLU A 263 -15.02 -1.69 15.78
CA GLU A 263 -15.46 -0.66 16.72
C GLU A 263 -15.43 0.78 16.15
N TRP A 264 -14.50 1.09 15.26
CA TRP A 264 -14.35 2.42 14.67
C TRP A 264 -15.14 2.59 13.37
N ASN A 265 -15.79 1.56 12.85
CA ASN A 265 -16.78 1.70 11.79
C ASN A 265 -18.10 2.10 12.42
N ARG A 266 -18.71 3.19 11.95
CA ARG A 266 -20.07 3.53 12.38
C ARG A 266 -21.06 2.55 11.75
N VAL A 267 -22.11 2.25 12.50
CA VAL A 267 -23.33 1.58 12.00
C VAL A 267 -24.07 2.55 11.07
#